data_AF-A0A356T9B6-F1
#
_entry.id   AF-A0A356T9B6-F1
#
_cell.length_a   1.000
_cell.length_b   1.000
_cell.length_c   1.000
_cell.angle_alpha   90.00
_cell.angle_beta   90.00
_cell.angle_gamma   90.00
#
_symmetry.space_group_name_H-M   'P 1'
#
loop_
_entity.id
_entity.type
_entity.pdbx_description
1 polymer ?
#
loop_
_entity_poly.entity_id
_entity_poly.type
_entity_poly.pdbx_seq_one_letter_code
_entity_poly.pdbx_strand_id
1 'polypeptide(L)'
;GVIHRDVKPANIFLTAEGPKLLDFGISIRDGDVRLTDPSAVVGTPSNLAPEQIQLTATDHRVDIYALGVLMYRMLTGRPPFRDRDAMSLM
;
A
#
# COMPACT_ATOMS: atom_id res chain seq x y z
N GLY A 1 -7.60 -11.16 -9.99
CA GLY A 1 -7.14 -9.77 -10.23
C GLY A 1 -5.65 -9.64 -9.96
N VAL A 2 -5.12 -8.42 -9.97
CA VAL A 2 -3.74 -8.09 -9.53
C VAL A 2 -3.84 -7.16 -8.33
N ILE A 3 -3.06 -7.43 -7.29
CA ILE A 3 -2.92 -6.62 -6.08
C ILE A 3 -1.58 -5.90 -6.17
N HIS A 4 -1.57 -4.57 -6.06
CA HIS A 4 -0.41 -3.72 -6.26
C HIS A 4 0.56 -3.69 -5.07
N ARG A 5 0.03 -3.65 -3.85
CA ARG A 5 0.77 -3.68 -2.56
C ARG A 5 1.68 -2.47 -2.25
N ASP A 6 1.79 -1.48 -3.14
CA ASP A 6 2.61 -0.27 -2.92
C ASP A 6 1.96 0.97 -3.56
N VAL A 7 0.65 1.14 -3.37
CA VAL A 7 -0.05 2.36 -3.81
C VAL A 7 0.43 3.53 -2.95
N LYS A 8 1.09 4.51 -3.59
CA LYS A 8 1.64 5.70 -2.95
C LYS A 8 1.82 6.85 -3.94
N PRO A 9 1.99 8.10 -3.48
CA PRO A 9 2.16 9.25 -4.39
C PRO A 9 3.28 9.08 -5.41
N ALA A 10 4.42 8.50 -5.02
CA ALA A 10 5.57 8.30 -5.91
C ALA A 10 5.28 7.33 -7.07
N ASN A 11 4.23 6.50 -6.96
CA ASN A 11 3.83 5.53 -7.97
C ASN A 11 2.62 6.02 -8.79
N ILE A 12 2.14 7.24 -8.55
CA ILE A 12 1.00 7.82 -9.28
C ILE A 12 1.50 9.01 -10.08
N PHE A 13 1.53 8.85 -11.40
CA PHE A 13 1.96 9.90 -12.30
C PHE A 13 0.76 10.64 -12.84
N LEU A 14 0.84 11.97 -12.82
CA LEU A 14 -0.17 12.82 -13.42
C LEU A 14 0.16 13.02 -14.89
N THR A 15 -0.72 12.57 -15.77
CA THR A 15 -0.61 12.80 -17.22
C THR A 15 -1.74 13.71 -17.69
N ALA A 16 -1.69 14.15 -18.94
CA ALA A 16 -2.77 14.93 -19.55
C ALA A 16 -4.12 14.20 -19.59
N GLU A 17 -4.10 12.87 -19.49
CA GLU A 17 -5.30 12.01 -19.48
C GLU A 17 -5.79 11.67 -18.06
N GLY A 18 -5.09 12.15 -17.02
CA GLY A 18 -5.37 11.84 -15.63
C GLY A 18 -4.29 10.99 -14.95
N PRO A 19 -4.55 10.56 -13.71
CA PRO A 19 -3.58 9.80 -12.92
C PRO A 19 -3.36 8.40 -13.50
N LYS A 20 -2.11 7.97 -13.59
CA LYS A 20 -1.69 6.62 -13.99
C LYS A 20 -0.91 5.98 -12.84
N LEU A 21 -1.31 4.77 -12.45
CA LEU A 21 -0.62 3.98 -11.43
C LEU A 21 0.50 3.16 -12.08
N LEU A 22 1.67 3.18 -11.47
CA LEU A 22 2.93 2.62 -11.98
C LEU A 22 3.60 1.76 -10.91
N ASP A 23 4.66 1.06 -11.32
CA ASP A 23 5.51 0.20 -10.47
C ASP A 23 4.79 -0.99 -9.84
N PHE A 24 4.65 -2.05 -10.65
CA PHE A 24 4.09 -3.33 -10.22
C PHE A 24 5.16 -4.32 -9.74
N GLY A 25 6.35 -3.83 -9.34
CA GLY A 25 7.50 -4.69 -9.00
C GLY A 25 7.26 -5.66 -7.85
N ILE A 26 6.31 -5.34 -6.96
CA ILE A 26 5.95 -6.17 -5.80
C ILE A 26 4.50 -6.71 -5.86
N SER A 27 3.84 -6.52 -7.00
CA SER A 27 2.45 -6.91 -7.20
C SER A 27 2.30 -8.43 -7.25
N ILE A 28 1.13 -8.92 -6.85
CA ILE A 28 0.78 -10.35 -6.86
C ILE A 28 -0.55 -10.58 -7.56
N ARG A 29 -0.81 -11.81 -8.01
CA ARG A 29 -2.17 -12.16 -8.45
C ARG A 29 -3.04 -12.39 -7.22
N ASP A 30 -4.28 -11.96 -7.33
CA ASP A 30 -5.31 -12.23 -6.33
C ASP A 30 -5.52 -13.75 -6.22
N GLY A 31 -5.48 -14.27 -5.00
CA GLY A 31 -5.51 -15.71 -4.73
C GLY A 31 -4.14 -16.42 -4.83
N ASP A 32 -3.06 -15.76 -5.26
CA ASP A 32 -1.72 -16.32 -5.10
C ASP A 32 -1.36 -16.29 -3.60
N VAL A 33 -1.51 -17.44 -2.95
CA VAL A 33 -0.88 -17.71 -1.65
C VAL A 33 0.60 -17.92 -1.93
N ARG A 34 1.35 -16.83 -2.17
CA ARG A 34 2.78 -16.93 -1.89
C ARG A 34 2.87 -17.16 -0.39
N LEU A 35 3.55 -18.24 0.01
CA LEU A 35 4.25 -18.28 1.28
C LEU A 35 5.06 -16.98 1.31
N THR A 36 4.51 -15.93 1.90
CA THR A 36 5.26 -14.74 2.22
C THR A 36 6.34 -15.28 3.12
N ASP A 37 7.58 -15.27 2.61
CA ASP A 37 8.73 -15.28 3.48
C ASP A 37 8.42 -14.21 4.56
N PRO A 38 8.17 -14.59 5.83
CA PRO A 38 7.67 -13.67 6.85
C PRO A 38 8.65 -12.54 7.16
N SER A 39 9.82 -12.55 6.52
CA SER A 39 10.96 -11.69 6.77
C SER A 39 10.92 -10.34 6.06
N ALA A 40 9.96 -10.06 5.17
CA ALA A 40 9.94 -8.79 4.46
C ALA A 40 8.56 -8.11 4.51
N VAL A 41 8.44 -7.12 5.38
CA VAL A 41 7.46 -6.04 5.19
C VAL A 41 7.81 -5.37 3.86
N VAL A 42 7.01 -5.62 2.82
CA VAL A 42 7.23 -5.05 1.48
C VAL A 42 6.26 -3.91 1.23
N GLY A 43 6.80 -2.75 0.84
CA GLY A 43 6.06 -1.53 0.54
C GLY A 43 6.52 -0.36 1.41
N THR A 44 5.85 0.78 1.27
CA THR A 44 6.18 1.99 2.03
C THR A 44 5.41 2.02 3.36
N PRO A 45 6.07 1.98 4.54
CA PRO A 45 5.40 1.79 5.85
C PRO A 45 4.21 2.70 6.13
N SER A 46 4.28 3.97 5.70
CA SER A 46 3.21 4.96 5.91
C SER A 46 1.90 4.65 5.18
N ASN A 47 1.91 3.74 4.20
CA ASN A 47 0.73 3.40 3.38
C ASN A 47 0.32 1.91 3.50
N LEU A 48 1.01 1.13 4.34
CA LEU A 48 0.71 -0.29 4.50
C LEU A 48 -0.60 -0.49 5.25
N ALA A 49 -1.40 -1.42 4.77
CA ALA A 49 -2.58 -1.86 5.50
C ALA A 49 -2.18 -2.61 6.79
N PRO A 50 -2.97 -2.54 7.87
CA PRO A 50 -2.68 -3.21 9.13
C PRO A 50 -2.39 -4.72 8.94
N GLU A 51 -3.14 -5.38 8.08
CA GLU A 51 -2.96 -6.80 7.75
C GLU A 51 -1.61 -7.11 7.07
N GLN A 52 -1.03 -6.15 6.32
CA GLN A 52 0.31 -6.26 5.74
C GLN A 52 1.40 -6.10 6.80
N ILE A 53 1.18 -5.21 7.77
CA ILE A 53 2.09 -4.97 8.90
C ILE A 53 2.12 -6.19 9.83
N GLN A 54 0.95 -6.77 10.10
CA GLN A 54 0.77 -7.94 10.95
C GLN A 54 1.15 -9.27 10.27
N LEU A 55 1.61 -9.22 9.01
CA LEU A 55 1.97 -10.40 8.21
C LEU A 55 0.84 -11.45 8.14
N THR A 56 -0.41 -10.97 8.12
CA THR A 56 -1.60 -11.82 7.98
C THR A 56 -1.98 -12.00 6.50
N ALA A 57 -3.01 -12.79 6.23
CA ALA A 57 -3.49 -12.98 4.87
C ALA A 57 -3.98 -11.65 4.27
N THR A 58 -3.38 -11.27 3.13
CA THR A 58 -3.71 -10.04 2.40
C THR A 58 -4.48 -10.36 1.13
N ASP A 59 -5.46 -9.52 0.79
CA ASP A 59 -6.13 -9.53 -0.51
C ASP A 59 -6.14 -8.12 -1.13
N HIS A 60 -6.92 -7.91 -2.19
CA HIS A 60 -7.05 -6.62 -2.88
C HIS A 60 -7.43 -5.43 -1.97
N ARG A 61 -7.97 -5.66 -0.76
CA ARG A 61 -8.35 -4.59 0.17
C ARG A 61 -7.15 -3.80 0.68
N VAL A 62 -5.93 -4.34 0.62
CA VAL A 62 -4.71 -3.61 0.97
C VAL A 62 -4.50 -2.37 0.09
N ASP A 63 -4.84 -2.46 -1.20
CA ASP A 63 -4.73 -1.32 -2.13
C ASP A 63 -5.82 -0.28 -1.85
N ILE A 64 -7.01 -0.72 -1.40
CA ILE A 64 -8.11 0.17 -0.98
C ILE A 64 -7.70 0.97 0.25
N TYR A 65 -7.07 0.32 1.23
CA TYR A 65 -6.52 0.99 2.41
C TYR A 65 -5.50 2.06 2.02
N ALA A 66 -4.52 1.69 1.18
CA ALA A 66 -3.48 2.60 0.73
C ALA A 66 -4.05 3.79 -0.08
N LEU A 67 -5.10 3.57 -0.89
CA LEU A 67 -5.85 4.66 -1.53
C LEU A 67 -6.51 5.59 -0.49
N GLY A 68 -7.09 5.04 0.57
CA GLY A 68 -7.65 5.83 1.68
C GLY A 68 -6.60 6.71 2.37
N VAL A 69 -5.41 6.17 2.62
CA VAL A 69 -4.25 6.92 3.14
C VAL A 69 -3.87 8.06 2.20
N LEU A 70 -3.80 7.79 0.90
CA LEU A 70 -3.52 8.80 -0.12
C LEU A 70 -4.58 9.92 -0.13
N MET A 71 -5.86 9.55 -0.14
CA MET A 71 -6.97 10.52 -0.11
C MET A 71 -6.93 11.39 1.15
N TYR A 72 -6.68 10.80 2.32
CA TYR A 72 -6.50 11.54 3.56
C TYR A 72 -5.36 12.56 3.43
N ARG A 73 -4.21 12.14 2.88
CA ARG A 73 -3.06 13.02 2.68
C ARG A 73 -3.37 14.16 1.71
N MET A 74 -4.09 13.90 0.63
CA MET A 74 -4.51 14.93 -0.32
C MET A 74 -5.45 15.97 0.33
N LEU A 75 -6.34 15.53 1.21
CA LEU A 75 -7.32 16.41 1.87
C LEU A 75 -6.72 17.21 3.03
N THR A 76 -5.75 16.65 3.75
CA THR A 76 -5.24 17.23 5.01
C THR A 76 -3.80 17.75 4.92
N GLY A 77 -3.09 17.46 3.81
CA GLY A 77 -1.68 17.79 3.62
C GLY A 77 -0.70 16.90 4.41
N ARG A 78 -1.18 15.94 5.21
CA ARG A 78 -0.36 15.07 6.06
C ARG A 78 -0.87 13.62 6.06
N PRO A 79 -0.04 12.60 6.28
CA PRO A 79 -0.54 11.22 6.40
C PRO A 79 -1.44 11.06 7.65
N PRO A 80 -2.35 10.08 7.65
CA PRO A 80 -3.21 9.77 8.80
C PRO A 80 -2.40 9.27 10.01
N PHE A 81 -1.30 8.54 9.75
CA PHE A 81 -0.37 8.02 10.75
C PHE A 81 1.06 8.45 10.40
N ARG A 82 1.88 8.83 11.39
CA ARG A 82 3.30 9.13 11.17
C ARG A 82 4.12 7.84 11.16
N ASP A 83 5.30 7.84 10.54
CA ASP A 83 6.14 6.63 10.40
C ASP A 83 6.47 5.94 11.74
N ARG A 84 6.63 6.73 12.82
CA ARG A 84 6.80 6.20 14.17
C ARG A 84 5.54 5.53 14.72
N ASP A 85 4.37 5.99 14.33
CA ASP A 85 3.08 5.44 14.77
C ASP A 85 2.74 4.16 13.98
N ALA A 86 3.03 4.14 12.67
CA ALA A 86 2.79 2.98 11.81
C ALA A 86 3.60 1.74 12.26
N MET A 87 4.85 1.94 12.69
CA MET A 87 5.65 0.86 13.30
C MET A 87 5.27 0.56 14.76
N SER A 88 4.61 1.48 15.47
CA SER A 88 4.12 1.22 16.84
C SER A 88 2.87 0.32 16.88
N LEU A 89 2.23 0.10 15.72
CA LEU A 89 1.14 -0.85 15.52
C LEU A 89 1.63 -2.27 15.20
N MET A 90 2.95 -2.47 15.14
CA MET A 90 3.65 -3.74 14.90
C MET A 90 4.06 -4.35 16.26
#